data_AF-A0A2V3J1I8-F1
#
_entry.id   AF-A0A2V3J1I8-F1
#
_cell.length_a   1.000
_cell.length_b   1.000
_cell.length_c   1.000
_cell.angle_alpha   90.00
_cell.angle_beta   90.00
_cell.angle_gamma   90.00
#
_symmetry.space_group_name_H-M   'P 1'
#
loop_
_entity.id
_entity.type
_entity.pdbx_description
1 polymer ?
#
loop_
_entity_poly.entity_id
_entity_poly.type
_entity_poly.pdbx_seq_one_letter_code
_entity_poly.pdbx_strand_id
1 'polypeptide(L)'
;MKLGFPKESIWLLTDESTTVAGAIRLTPTRANIINAIKWLVLNAKRGDKLIFAFCGHGAQVRKDDSNSPRRVLQCILPSDYPVGSPITGTNLFTLLASSLNMGAYMTLIFDCGFSDRIMCLPYLYSVKRGHKGKLVVGEGMHDNEKISLYDRSSPFSTIMKHTRQQKEYTQLKKQIMEEQRDELAASLFEKGTVVCLSNGTENPNRLFSLSPAAYEYGSLSSAFVSVMHDVYSQNSSITFAKLLTDMSALLVKKRGTVLPELRSSHKVNIQSQVVNL
;
A
#
# COMPACT_ATOMS: atom_id res chain seq x y z
N MET A 1 -18.30 11.10 -7.06
CA MET A 1 -18.27 10.30 -5.81
C MET A 1 -18.05 11.25 -4.64
N LYS A 2 -18.95 11.28 -3.65
CA LYS A 2 -18.78 12.07 -2.43
C LYS A 2 -18.62 11.09 -1.26
N LEU A 3 -17.39 10.90 -0.77
CA LEU A 3 -17.10 10.09 0.42
C LEU A 3 -17.50 10.78 1.74
N GLY A 4 -18.28 11.87 1.68
CA GLY A 4 -18.73 12.61 2.85
C GLY A 4 -17.69 13.53 3.49
N PHE A 5 -16.48 13.61 2.98
CA PHE A 5 -15.47 14.56 3.46
C PHE A 5 -15.85 16.01 3.10
N PRO A 6 -15.93 16.92 4.09
CA PRO A 6 -16.05 18.35 3.84
C PRO A 6 -14.89 18.87 2.98
N LYS A 7 -15.13 19.87 2.13
CA LYS A 7 -14.08 20.38 1.23
C LYS A 7 -12.94 21.03 2.01
N GLU A 8 -13.28 21.68 3.11
CA GLU A 8 -12.39 22.32 4.07
C GLU A 8 -11.47 21.33 4.80
N SER A 9 -11.82 20.04 4.84
CA SER A 9 -10.99 18.99 5.43
C SER A 9 -10.09 18.29 4.39
N ILE A 10 -9.86 18.92 3.24
CA ILE A 10 -9.06 18.35 2.15
C ILE A 10 -7.95 19.33 1.74
N TRP A 11 -6.71 18.86 1.87
CA TRP A 11 -5.55 19.53 1.29
C TRP A 11 -5.21 18.86 -0.04
N LEU A 12 -5.17 19.64 -1.13
CA LEU A 12 -4.84 19.16 -2.46
C LEU A 12 -3.49 19.73 -2.87
N LEU A 13 -2.50 18.85 -2.97
CA LEU A 13 -1.17 19.21 -3.47
C LEU A 13 -1.04 18.79 -4.93
N THR A 14 -0.82 19.75 -5.82
CA THR A 14 -0.73 19.52 -7.27
C THR A 14 0.12 20.59 -7.93
N ASP A 15 0.91 20.17 -8.91
CA ASP A 15 1.75 21.00 -9.77
C ASP A 15 1.00 21.50 -11.02
N GLU A 16 -0.28 21.15 -11.18
CA GLU A 16 -1.13 21.68 -12.25
C GLU A 16 -1.55 23.14 -11.97
N SER A 17 -1.55 23.94 -13.04
CA SER A 17 -1.93 25.36 -13.01
C SER A 17 -3.44 25.64 -12.93
N THR A 18 -4.29 24.61 -13.05
CA THR A 18 -5.76 24.73 -13.15
C THR A 18 -6.43 24.79 -11.77
N THR A 19 -7.21 25.82 -11.46
CA THR A 19 -7.82 25.98 -10.12
C THR A 19 -8.95 24.97 -9.85
N VAL A 20 -8.90 24.26 -8.71
CA VAL A 20 -10.02 23.45 -8.19
C VAL A 20 -10.70 24.22 -7.05
N ALA A 21 -11.98 24.54 -7.20
CA ALA A 21 -12.72 25.37 -6.25
C ALA A 21 -12.93 24.69 -4.89
N GLY A 22 -12.40 25.30 -3.83
CA GLY A 22 -12.66 24.94 -2.43
C GLY A 22 -11.62 24.03 -1.75
N ALA A 23 -10.49 23.73 -2.39
CA ALA A 23 -9.36 23.03 -1.78
C ALA A 23 -8.18 23.99 -1.57
N ILE A 24 -7.44 23.85 -0.46
CA ILE A 24 -6.16 24.54 -0.28
C ILE A 24 -5.17 23.93 -1.28
N ARG A 25 -4.75 24.72 -2.27
CA ARG A 25 -3.79 24.30 -3.30
C ARG A 25 -2.38 24.68 -2.90
N LEU A 26 -1.51 23.68 -2.85
CA LEU A 26 -0.09 23.85 -2.61
C LEU A 26 0.70 23.07 -3.68
N THR A 27 1.84 23.61 -4.10
CA THR A 27 2.76 22.85 -4.95
C THR A 27 3.29 21.64 -4.17
N PRO A 28 3.39 20.44 -4.76
CA PRO A 28 3.81 19.21 -4.09
C PRO A 28 5.33 19.14 -3.84
N THR A 29 5.91 20.19 -3.27
CA THR A 29 7.30 20.23 -2.82
C THR A 29 7.49 19.32 -1.61
N ARG A 30 8.73 18.90 -1.33
CA ARG A 30 9.05 18.06 -0.16
C ARG A 30 8.49 18.67 1.13
N ALA A 31 8.74 19.96 1.33
CA ALA A 31 8.32 20.68 2.53
C ALA A 31 6.79 20.71 2.66
N ASN A 32 6.09 20.98 1.57
CA ASN A 32 4.62 21.04 1.57
C ASN A 32 4.00 19.66 1.83
N ILE A 33 4.53 18.59 1.24
CA ILE A 33 4.05 17.23 1.48
C ILE A 33 4.22 16.85 2.94
N ILE A 34 5.39 17.10 3.54
CA ILE A 34 5.64 16.78 4.96
C ILE A 34 4.70 17.59 5.87
N ASN A 35 4.49 18.88 5.58
CA ASN A 35 3.59 19.72 6.36
C ASN A 35 2.12 19.28 6.22
N ALA A 36 1.69 18.88 5.02
CA ALA A 36 0.36 18.35 4.77
C ALA A 36 0.13 17.04 5.53
N ILE A 37 1.11 16.13 5.56
CA ILE A 37 1.03 14.90 6.36
C ILE A 37 0.92 15.22 7.84
N LYS A 38 1.77 16.14 8.35
CA LYS A 38 1.71 16.57 9.75
C LYS A 38 0.36 17.15 10.10
N TRP A 39 -0.20 18.00 9.25
CA TRP A 39 -1.55 18.55 9.40
C TRP A 39 -2.61 17.43 9.41
N LEU A 40 -2.51 16.47 8.49
CA LEU A 40 -3.47 15.37 8.38
C LEU A 40 -3.54 14.55 9.67
N VAL A 41 -2.39 14.20 10.25
CA VAL A 41 -2.35 13.39 11.48
C VAL A 41 -2.52 14.21 12.76
N LEU A 42 -2.45 15.55 12.67
CA LEU A 42 -2.51 16.42 13.83
C LEU A 42 -3.85 16.27 14.53
N ASN A 43 -3.81 15.96 15.82
CA ASN A 43 -5.00 15.78 16.65
C ASN A 43 -5.99 14.73 16.15
N ALA A 44 -5.57 13.78 15.30
CA ALA A 44 -6.40 12.64 14.93
C ALA A 44 -6.81 11.88 16.19
N LYS A 45 -8.11 11.66 16.38
CA LYS A 45 -8.69 11.03 17.57
C LYS A 45 -9.35 9.70 17.20
N ARG A 46 -9.69 8.94 18.24
CA ARG A 46 -10.46 7.70 18.11
C ARG A 46 -11.75 7.97 17.33
N GLY A 47 -11.97 7.21 16.26
CA GLY A 47 -13.13 7.34 15.37
C GLY A 47 -12.88 8.22 14.13
N ASP A 48 -11.81 9.01 14.10
CA ASP A 48 -11.47 9.80 12.91
C ASP A 48 -11.08 8.89 11.75
N LYS A 49 -11.48 9.30 10.54
CA LYS A 49 -11.19 8.62 9.28
C LYS A 49 -10.34 9.55 8.43
N LEU A 50 -9.14 9.10 8.10
CA LEU A 50 -8.16 9.89 7.37
C LEU A 50 -7.84 9.20 6.04
N ILE A 51 -7.66 10.00 4.99
CA ILE A 51 -7.19 9.50 3.70
C ILE A 51 -5.92 10.27 3.33
N PHE A 52 -4.88 9.53 2.96
CA PHE A 52 -3.74 10.06 2.24
C PHE A 52 -3.64 9.35 0.90
N ALA A 53 -3.70 10.11 -0.19
CA ALA A 53 -3.56 9.59 -1.53
C ALA A 53 -2.39 10.26 -2.25
N PHE A 54 -1.53 9.46 -2.87
CA PHE A 54 -0.42 9.92 -3.68
C PHE A 54 -0.50 9.28 -5.06
N CYS A 55 -0.41 10.10 -6.10
CA CYS A 55 -0.25 9.68 -7.48
C CYS A 55 0.90 10.47 -8.08
N GLY A 56 1.89 9.79 -8.65
CA GLY A 56 3.10 10.42 -9.17
C GLY A 56 4.30 9.50 -9.14
N HIS A 57 5.50 10.05 -9.30
CA HIS A 57 6.71 9.25 -9.39
C HIS A 57 7.10 8.60 -8.06
N GLY A 58 7.31 7.29 -8.11
CA GLY A 58 7.97 6.53 -7.06
C GLY A 58 9.34 6.06 -7.54
N ALA A 59 10.28 5.92 -6.60
CA ALA A 59 11.65 5.54 -6.89
C ALA A 59 12.23 4.63 -5.80
N GLN A 60 13.41 4.08 -6.08
CA GLN A 60 14.17 3.27 -5.16
C GLN A 60 15.51 3.93 -4.88
N VAL A 61 15.78 4.24 -3.61
CA VAL A 61 17.06 4.81 -3.16
C VAL A 61 17.86 3.72 -2.47
N ARG A 62 19.14 3.60 -2.82
CA ARG A 62 20.06 2.70 -2.13
C ARG A 62 20.45 3.32 -0.79
N LYS A 63 20.24 2.59 0.30
CA LYS A 63 20.82 2.92 1.59
C LYS A 63 22.21 2.28 1.65
N ASP A 64 23.25 3.09 1.51
CA ASP A 64 24.63 2.64 1.73
C ASP A 64 24.86 2.53 3.23
N ASP A 65 24.59 1.35 3.79
CA ASP A 65 25.02 0.98 5.15
C ASP A 65 26.18 0.00 5.01
N SER A 66 27.35 0.37 5.54
CA SER A 66 28.62 -0.36 5.39
C SER A 66 28.64 -1.76 6.03
N ASN A 67 27.58 -2.14 6.75
CA ASN A 67 27.53 -3.35 7.57
C ASN A 67 26.26 -4.20 7.40
N SER A 68 25.40 -3.92 6.40
CA SER A 68 24.17 -4.70 6.15
C SER A 68 23.97 -5.01 4.66
N PRO A 69 23.26 -6.10 4.30
CA PRO A 69 22.92 -6.37 2.90
C PRO A 69 22.17 -5.16 2.34
N ARG A 70 22.71 -4.56 1.26
CA ARG A 70 22.24 -3.31 0.61
C ARG A 70 20.72 -3.19 0.64
N ARG A 71 20.19 -2.36 1.55
CA ARG A 71 18.73 -2.13 1.67
C ARG A 71 18.30 -1.08 0.66
N VAL A 72 17.36 -1.45 -0.20
CA VAL A 72 16.73 -0.53 -1.17
C VAL A 72 15.46 0.02 -0.53
N LEU A 73 15.39 1.34 -0.38
CA LEU A 73 14.23 2.03 0.16
C LEU A 73 13.34 2.53 -0.96
N GLN A 74 12.07 2.16 -0.92
CA GLN A 74 11.04 2.75 -1.77
C GLN A 74 10.76 4.18 -1.30
N CYS A 75 10.47 5.09 -2.23
CA CYS A 75 10.22 6.49 -1.92
C CYS A 75 9.27 7.11 -2.93
N ILE A 76 8.60 8.19 -2.52
CA ILE A 76 7.89 9.09 -3.42
C ILE A 76 8.80 10.29 -3.77
N LEU A 77 8.66 10.80 -4.98
CA LEU A 77 9.39 11.97 -5.44
C LEU A 77 8.50 13.22 -5.36
N PRO A 78 8.93 14.27 -4.64
CA PRO A 78 8.25 15.56 -4.66
C PRO A 78 8.54 16.32 -5.97
N SER A 79 7.75 17.35 -6.30
CA SER A 79 7.93 18.11 -7.54
C SER A 79 9.19 18.97 -7.59
N ASP A 80 9.80 19.26 -6.44
CA ASP A 80 11.06 19.98 -6.33
C ASP A 80 12.29 19.06 -6.35
N TYR A 81 12.12 17.74 -6.59
CA TYR A 81 13.23 16.82 -6.79
C TYR A 81 14.09 17.25 -8.02
N PRO A 82 15.43 17.23 -7.94
CA PRO A 82 16.27 16.69 -6.86
C PRO A 82 16.64 17.66 -5.73
N VAL A 83 16.21 18.92 -5.78
CA VAL A 83 16.45 19.89 -4.69
C VAL A 83 15.73 19.44 -3.41
N GLY A 84 14.46 19.09 -3.55
CA GLY A 84 13.71 18.33 -2.56
C GLY A 84 14.15 16.87 -2.59
N SER A 85 14.77 16.39 -1.51
CA SER A 85 15.18 14.99 -1.42
C SER A 85 13.96 14.04 -1.47
N PRO A 86 14.14 12.78 -1.93
CA PRO A 86 13.07 11.78 -1.92
C PRO A 86 12.46 11.56 -0.53
N ILE A 87 11.16 11.34 -0.44
CA ILE A 87 10.49 11.00 0.82
C ILE A 87 10.43 9.48 0.91
N THR A 88 11.28 8.90 1.75
CA THR A 88 11.41 7.44 1.87
C THR A 88 10.18 6.82 2.53
N GLY A 89 9.95 5.55 2.28
CA GLY A 89 8.95 4.74 2.96
C GLY A 89 9.10 4.76 4.48
N THR A 90 10.33 4.82 4.99
CA THR A 90 10.60 5.02 6.41
C THR A 90 10.12 6.39 6.91
N ASN A 91 10.31 7.46 6.14
CA ASN A 91 9.77 8.77 6.48
C ASN A 91 8.23 8.74 6.50
N LEU A 92 7.62 8.17 5.48
CA LEU A 92 6.16 8.03 5.38
C LEU A 92 5.59 7.19 6.53
N PHE A 93 6.20 6.06 6.84
CA PHE A 93 5.83 5.20 7.97
C PHE A 93 5.84 5.97 9.28
N THR A 94 6.92 6.70 9.56
CA THR A 94 7.06 7.49 10.78
C THR A 94 5.96 8.56 10.88
N LEU A 95 5.72 9.28 9.78
CA LEU A 95 4.80 10.41 9.75
C LEU A 95 3.32 10.01 9.70
N LEU A 96 2.96 8.91 9.01
CA LEU A 96 1.58 8.49 8.78
C LEU A 96 1.14 7.36 9.71
N ALA A 97 2.00 6.37 9.97
CA ALA A 97 1.62 5.18 10.75
C ALA A 97 2.02 5.31 12.23
N SER A 98 3.29 5.60 12.52
CA SER A 98 3.78 5.68 13.91
C SER A 98 3.19 6.86 14.69
N SER A 99 2.81 7.93 13.98
CA SER A 99 2.22 9.14 14.56
C SER A 99 0.70 9.06 14.72
N LEU A 100 0.05 7.98 14.23
CA LEU A 100 -1.39 7.86 14.27
C LEU A 100 -1.87 7.39 15.65
N ASN A 101 -2.75 8.18 16.26
CA ASN A 101 -3.31 7.87 17.57
C ASN A 101 -4.21 6.62 17.54
N MET A 102 -4.23 5.89 18.65
CA MET A 102 -5.04 4.69 18.82
C MET A 102 -6.51 4.94 18.50
N GLY A 103 -7.09 4.03 17.70
CA GLY A 103 -8.50 4.07 17.32
C GLY A 103 -8.85 5.06 16.19
N ALA A 104 -7.90 5.82 15.66
CA ALA A 104 -8.06 6.49 14.36
C ALA A 104 -7.87 5.48 13.22
N TYR A 105 -8.52 5.73 12.08
CA TYR A 105 -8.45 4.88 10.89
C TYR A 105 -7.85 5.67 9.73
N MET A 106 -6.82 5.13 9.10
CA MET A 106 -6.15 5.77 7.97
C MET A 106 -6.13 4.85 6.75
N THR A 107 -6.64 5.37 5.65
CA THR A 107 -6.52 4.78 4.33
C THR A 107 -5.41 5.47 3.56
N LEU A 108 -4.43 4.70 3.12
CA LEU A 108 -3.35 5.14 2.24
C LEU A 108 -3.60 4.60 0.83
N ILE A 109 -3.42 5.44 -0.18
CA ILE A 109 -3.49 5.05 -1.59
C ILE A 109 -2.21 5.52 -2.27
N PHE A 110 -1.39 4.59 -2.74
CA PHE A 110 -0.17 4.88 -3.49
C PHE A 110 -0.29 4.38 -4.92
N ASP A 111 -0.53 5.31 -5.84
CA ASP A 111 -0.55 5.09 -7.28
C ASP A 111 0.79 5.55 -7.88
N CYS A 112 1.85 4.84 -7.52
CA CYS A 112 3.21 5.16 -7.94
C CYS A 112 4.09 3.91 -8.08
N GLY A 113 5.10 4.00 -8.96
CA GLY A 113 6.05 2.92 -9.18
C GLY A 113 6.75 2.52 -7.89
N PHE A 114 7.04 1.22 -7.72
CA PHE A 114 7.72 0.69 -6.53
C PHE A 114 7.00 1.02 -5.22
N SER A 115 5.67 0.92 -5.18
CA SER A 115 4.86 1.19 -3.97
C SER A 115 4.52 -0.06 -3.15
N ASP A 116 4.89 -1.26 -3.62
CA ASP A 116 4.52 -2.57 -3.05
C ASP A 116 4.93 -2.76 -1.59
N ARG A 117 5.94 -2.04 -1.11
CA ARG A 117 6.47 -2.09 0.26
C ARG A 117 6.68 -0.71 0.86
N ILE A 118 6.05 0.33 0.32
CA ILE A 118 6.41 1.71 0.67
C ILE A 118 6.13 2.03 2.14
N MET A 119 5.12 1.39 2.75
CA MET A 119 4.79 1.55 4.16
C MET A 119 5.33 0.42 5.05
N CYS A 120 5.96 -0.61 4.49
CA CYS A 120 6.43 -1.81 5.19
C CYS A 120 5.42 -2.45 6.17
N LEU A 121 4.10 -2.35 5.90
CA LEU A 121 3.07 -2.83 6.82
C LEU A 121 3.05 -4.37 6.92
N PRO A 122 2.83 -4.93 8.12
CA PRO A 122 3.08 -6.35 8.42
C PRO A 122 2.14 -7.33 7.69
N TYR A 123 0.88 -6.94 7.46
CA TYR A 123 -0.11 -7.79 6.80
C TYR A 123 -0.27 -7.41 5.33
N LEU A 124 -0.36 -8.40 4.45
CA LEU A 124 -0.55 -8.27 3.01
C LEU A 124 -1.75 -9.11 2.57
N TYR A 125 -2.57 -8.52 1.72
CA TYR A 125 -3.71 -9.14 1.06
C TYR A 125 -3.61 -8.83 -0.42
N SER A 126 -3.59 -9.87 -1.24
CA SER A 126 -3.50 -9.70 -2.69
C SER A 126 -4.37 -10.70 -3.42
N VAL A 127 -4.77 -10.30 -4.63
CA VAL A 127 -5.51 -11.17 -5.52
C VAL A 127 -4.51 -12.08 -6.23
N LYS A 128 -4.70 -13.39 -6.12
CA LYS A 128 -3.99 -14.39 -6.92
C LYS A 128 -4.93 -15.03 -7.92
N ARG A 129 -4.38 -15.46 -9.06
CA ARG A 129 -5.06 -16.38 -9.97
C ARG A 129 -5.03 -17.77 -9.34
N GLY A 130 -6.19 -18.25 -8.89
CA GLY A 130 -6.38 -19.61 -8.40
C GLY A 130 -6.45 -20.65 -9.53
N HIS A 131 -6.60 -21.91 -9.16
CA HIS A 131 -6.85 -23.00 -10.11
C HIS A 131 -8.12 -22.70 -10.92
N LYS A 132 -8.08 -22.89 -12.25
CA LYS A 132 -9.16 -22.51 -13.21
C LYS A 132 -9.36 -21.00 -13.44
N GLY A 133 -8.40 -20.14 -13.08
CA GLY A 133 -8.43 -18.71 -13.43
C GLY A 133 -9.34 -17.84 -12.55
N LYS A 134 -9.87 -18.39 -11.45
CA LYS A 134 -10.66 -17.63 -10.48
C LYS A 134 -9.75 -16.73 -9.65
N LEU A 135 -10.11 -15.46 -9.48
CA LEU A 135 -9.42 -14.53 -8.59
C LEU A 135 -9.71 -14.91 -7.14
N VAL A 136 -8.66 -15.12 -6.34
CA VAL A 136 -8.76 -15.46 -4.91
C VAL A 136 -7.94 -14.44 -4.13
N VAL A 137 -8.53 -13.85 -3.10
CA VAL A 137 -7.79 -13.00 -2.16
C VAL A 137 -7.08 -13.90 -1.17
N GLY A 138 -5.76 -13.79 -1.09
CA GLY A 138 -4.97 -14.52 -0.13
C GLY A 138 -4.35 -13.57 0.91
N GLU A 139 -4.08 -14.12 2.09
CA GLU A 139 -3.42 -13.42 3.19
C GLU A 139 -1.95 -13.85 3.27
N GLY A 140 -1.03 -12.91 3.42
CA GLY A 140 0.40 -13.15 3.62
C GLY A 140 1.00 -12.11 4.57
N MET A 141 2.22 -12.37 5.03
CA MET A 141 2.96 -11.39 5.84
C MET A 141 4.33 -11.16 5.21
N HIS A 142 4.64 -9.87 5.07
CA HIS A 142 5.74 -9.13 4.41
C HIS A 142 6.71 -9.85 3.43
N ASP A 143 7.12 -11.09 3.67
CA ASP A 143 8.12 -11.82 2.89
C ASP A 143 7.93 -13.35 2.82
N ASN A 144 6.84 -13.91 3.34
CA ASN A 144 6.45 -15.28 3.03
C ASN A 144 5.71 -15.28 1.67
N GLU A 145 6.41 -15.63 0.59
CA GLU A 145 5.83 -15.84 -0.76
C GLU A 145 4.63 -16.84 -0.75
N LYS A 146 4.50 -17.60 0.34
CA LYS A 146 3.30 -18.37 0.68
C LYS A 146 2.23 -17.49 1.32
N ILE A 147 1.58 -16.68 0.49
CA ILE A 147 0.24 -16.19 0.77
C ILE A 147 -0.67 -17.42 0.93
N SER A 148 -1.28 -17.62 2.10
CA SER A 148 -2.24 -18.71 2.30
C SER A 148 -3.49 -18.39 1.50
N LEU A 149 -3.73 -19.18 0.46
CA LEU A 149 -4.95 -19.10 -0.34
C LEU A 149 -6.14 -19.52 0.54
N TYR A 150 -7.18 -18.70 0.60
CA TYR A 150 -8.44 -19.05 1.25
C TYR A 150 -9.23 -20.01 0.32
N ASP A 151 -8.76 -21.25 0.20
CA ASP A 151 -9.47 -22.35 -0.45
C ASP A 151 -9.32 -23.61 0.41
N ARG A 152 -10.44 -24.10 0.96
CA ARG A 152 -10.49 -25.30 1.82
C ARG A 152 -10.25 -26.61 1.04
N SER A 153 -9.92 -26.55 -0.24
CA SER A 153 -9.83 -27.73 -1.09
C SER A 153 -8.69 -27.70 -2.11
N SER A 154 -7.43 -27.82 -1.66
CA SER A 154 -6.44 -28.67 -2.35
C SER A 154 -5.07 -28.63 -1.65
N PRO A 155 -4.45 -29.78 -1.33
CA PRO A 155 -3.09 -29.88 -0.84
C PRO A 155 -2.13 -30.02 -2.04
N PHE A 156 -1.32 -29.00 -2.34
CA PHE A 156 -0.14 -29.23 -3.19
C PHE A 156 1.12 -28.52 -2.69
N SER A 157 2.09 -29.37 -2.41
CA SER A 157 3.47 -29.13 -2.05
C SER A 157 4.29 -28.75 -3.28
N THR A 158 5.24 -27.83 -3.12
CA THR A 158 6.37 -27.69 -4.05
C THR A 158 7.65 -27.97 -3.28
N ILE A 159 8.33 -29.04 -3.70
CA ILE A 159 9.59 -29.53 -3.20
C ILE A 159 10.71 -28.72 -3.86
N MET A 160 11.48 -27.96 -3.07
CA MET A 160 12.77 -27.39 -3.45
C MET A 160 13.88 -28.19 -2.75
N LYS A 161 14.75 -28.82 -3.53
CA LYS A 161 15.92 -29.54 -3.01
C LYS A 161 17.01 -28.54 -2.62
N HIS A 162 17.00 -28.09 -1.35
CA HIS A 162 18.08 -27.28 -0.78
C HIS A 162 19.13 -28.16 -0.06
N THR A 163 20.42 -27.81 -0.19
CA THR A 163 21.51 -28.34 0.64
C THR A 163 21.30 -27.97 2.11
N ARG A 164 21.84 -28.75 3.06
CA ARG A 164 21.61 -28.58 4.52
C ARG A 164 21.94 -27.17 5.02
N GLN A 165 23.04 -26.58 4.55
CA GLN A 165 23.44 -25.20 4.87
C GLN A 165 22.46 -24.14 4.32
N GLN A 166 21.89 -24.35 3.13
CA GLN A 166 20.86 -23.45 2.60
C GLN A 166 19.56 -23.55 3.40
N LYS A 167 19.19 -24.75 3.87
CA LYS A 167 18.02 -24.92 4.74
C LYS A 167 18.18 -24.19 6.07
N GLU A 168 19.33 -24.33 6.72
CA GLU A 168 19.65 -23.64 7.98
C GLU A 168 19.69 -22.11 7.79
N TYR A 169 20.34 -21.61 6.75
CA TYR A 169 20.36 -20.16 6.45
C TYR A 169 18.97 -19.60 6.13
N THR A 170 18.14 -20.36 5.41
CA THR A 170 16.76 -19.97 5.09
C THR A 170 15.88 -19.97 6.35
N GLN A 171 16.07 -20.94 7.25
CA GLN A 171 15.37 -20.98 8.54
C GLN A 171 15.78 -19.82 9.45
N LEU A 172 17.08 -19.54 9.56
CA LEU A 172 17.59 -18.45 10.40
C LEU A 172 17.11 -17.09 9.89
N LYS A 173 17.16 -16.88 8.56
CA LYS A 173 16.55 -15.69 7.92
C LYS A 173 15.07 -15.57 8.25
N LYS A 174 14.34 -16.67 8.22
CA LYS A 174 12.91 -16.68 8.54
C LYS A 174 12.65 -16.28 9.99
N GLN A 175 13.44 -16.80 10.95
CA GLN A 175 13.32 -16.45 12.37
C GLN A 175 13.59 -14.97 12.63
N ILE A 176 14.71 -14.43 12.13
CA ILE A 176 15.07 -13.02 12.30
C ILE A 176 13.99 -12.09 11.71
N MET A 177 13.43 -12.48 10.55
CA MET A 177 12.36 -11.72 9.91
C MET A 177 11.05 -11.80 10.69
N GLU A 178 10.70 -12.94 11.27
CA GLU A 178 9.53 -13.11 12.13
C GLU A 178 9.66 -12.27 13.42
N GLU A 179 10.83 -12.24 14.05
CA GLU A 179 11.11 -11.41 15.23
C GLU A 179 10.96 -9.92 14.93
N GLN A 180 11.65 -9.40 13.90
CA GLN A 180 11.55 -8.00 13.49
C GLN A 180 10.12 -7.60 13.12
N ARG A 181 9.35 -8.55 12.58
CA ARG A 181 7.96 -8.34 12.21
C ARG A 181 7.06 -8.24 13.43
N ASP A 182 7.25 -9.12 14.41
CA ASP A 182 6.42 -9.14 15.60
C ASP A 182 6.74 -7.93 16.48
N GLU A 183 7.98 -7.46 16.51
CA GLU A 183 8.35 -6.15 17.07
C GLU A 183 7.64 -4.99 16.36
N LEU A 184 7.66 -4.97 15.02
CA LEU A 184 6.98 -3.93 14.25
C LEU A 184 5.46 -3.96 14.47
N ALA A 185 4.85 -5.14 14.43
CA ALA A 185 3.43 -5.33 14.66
C ALA A 185 3.05 -4.92 16.09
N ALA A 186 3.85 -5.27 17.10
CA ALA A 186 3.66 -4.83 18.48
C ALA A 186 3.74 -3.30 18.60
N SER A 187 4.72 -2.67 17.94
CA SER A 187 4.85 -1.20 17.96
C SER A 187 3.65 -0.47 17.32
N LEU A 188 3.00 -1.11 16.35
CA LEU A 188 1.81 -0.59 15.66
C LEU A 188 0.50 -0.96 16.36
N PHE A 189 0.50 -1.99 17.19
CA PHE A 189 -0.70 -2.46 17.91
C PHE A 189 -1.28 -1.38 18.84
N GLU A 190 -0.41 -0.55 19.40
CA GLU A 190 -0.81 0.58 20.25
C GLU A 190 -1.18 1.84 19.46
N LYS A 191 -1.19 1.77 18.12
CA LYS A 191 -1.43 2.91 17.21
C LYS A 191 -2.76 2.77 16.49
N GLY A 192 -3.09 3.78 15.68
CA GLY A 192 -4.28 3.71 14.83
C GLY A 192 -4.19 2.62 13.76
N THR A 193 -5.34 2.28 13.18
CA THR A 193 -5.41 1.28 12.11
C THR A 193 -5.09 1.93 10.77
N VAL A 194 -3.96 1.55 10.19
CA VAL A 194 -3.55 1.94 8.84
C VAL A 194 -3.81 0.80 7.87
N VAL A 195 -4.49 1.12 6.77
CA VAL A 195 -4.70 0.26 5.60
C VAL A 195 -4.11 0.97 4.38
N CYS A 196 -3.38 0.26 3.53
CA CYS A 196 -2.65 0.80 2.41
C CYS A 196 -2.97 0.05 1.13
N LEU A 197 -3.56 0.73 0.15
CA LEU A 197 -3.73 0.26 -1.22
C LEU A 197 -2.53 0.72 -2.05
N SER A 198 -1.86 -0.22 -2.69
CA SER A 198 -0.70 0.04 -3.54
C SER A 198 -0.70 -0.83 -4.78
N ASN A 199 0.15 -0.48 -5.74
CA ASN A 199 0.35 -1.28 -6.93
C ASN A 199 1.29 -2.45 -6.65
N GLY A 200 0.74 -3.66 -6.78
CA GLY A 200 1.46 -4.91 -6.67
C GLY A 200 1.82 -5.52 -8.02
N THR A 201 2.65 -6.56 -7.98
CA THR A 201 3.07 -7.35 -9.15
C THR A 201 2.98 -8.84 -8.85
N GLU A 202 2.57 -9.65 -9.83
CA GLU A 202 2.66 -11.11 -9.71
C GLU A 202 4.11 -11.62 -9.67
N ASN A 203 5.08 -10.80 -10.11
CA ASN A 203 6.50 -11.17 -10.13
C ASN A 203 7.34 -10.08 -9.44
N PRO A 204 7.79 -10.31 -8.19
CA PRO A 204 8.59 -9.33 -7.45
C PRO A 204 9.92 -9.00 -8.15
N ASN A 205 10.43 -9.91 -9.01
CA ASN A 205 11.64 -9.66 -9.80
C ASN A 205 11.40 -8.77 -11.04
N ARG A 206 10.14 -8.59 -11.48
CA ARG A 206 9.81 -7.67 -12.60
C ARG A 206 9.77 -6.20 -12.17
N LEU A 207 9.64 -5.91 -10.88
CA LEU A 207 9.67 -4.53 -10.37
C LEU A 207 10.98 -3.84 -10.75
N PHE A 208 12.11 -4.55 -10.70
CA PHE A 208 13.42 -4.01 -11.09
C PHE A 208 13.58 -3.78 -12.60
N SER A 209 12.66 -4.29 -13.44
CA SER A 209 12.72 -4.17 -14.90
C SER A 209 11.72 -3.18 -15.51
N LEU A 210 10.79 -2.64 -14.73
CA LEU A 210 9.87 -1.63 -15.23
C LEU A 210 10.60 -0.28 -15.28
N SER A 211 10.97 0.13 -16.50
CA SER A 211 11.36 1.52 -16.76
C SER A 211 10.27 2.45 -16.23
N PRO A 212 10.60 3.61 -15.61
CA PRO A 212 9.62 4.61 -15.17
C PRO A 212 8.62 5.01 -16.27
N ALA A 213 8.99 4.86 -17.55
CA ALA A 213 8.15 5.12 -18.71
C ALA A 213 7.09 4.05 -18.99
N ALA A 214 7.23 2.83 -18.45
CA ALA A 214 6.27 1.74 -18.60
C ALA A 214 5.20 1.75 -17.49
N TYR A 215 5.30 2.66 -16.53
CA TYR A 215 4.36 2.79 -15.43
C TYR A 215 3.25 3.77 -15.78
N GLU A 216 2.02 3.27 -15.92
CA GLU A 216 0.84 4.11 -16.14
C GLU A 216 0.27 4.58 -14.80
N TYR A 217 0.71 5.78 -14.38
CA TYR A 217 0.17 6.49 -13.23
C TYR A 217 -1.35 6.69 -13.38
N GLY A 218 -2.08 6.51 -12.29
CA GLY A 218 -3.52 6.74 -12.26
C GLY A 218 -4.36 5.48 -12.49
N SER A 219 -3.74 4.34 -12.78
CA SER A 219 -4.47 3.09 -13.04
C SER A 219 -5.15 2.54 -11.78
N LEU A 220 -4.45 2.51 -10.65
CA LEU A 220 -4.98 2.04 -9.37
C LEU A 220 -6.07 2.94 -8.83
N SER A 221 -5.79 4.25 -8.81
CA SER A 221 -6.72 5.27 -8.35
C SER A 221 -7.96 5.33 -9.24
N SER A 222 -7.81 5.20 -10.56
CA SER A 222 -8.94 5.07 -11.48
C SER A 222 -9.78 3.83 -11.15
N ALA A 223 -9.16 2.67 -10.99
CA ALA A 223 -9.88 1.44 -10.66
C ALA A 223 -10.61 1.54 -9.31
N PHE A 224 -9.96 2.09 -8.29
CA PHE A 224 -10.55 2.33 -6.98
C PHE A 224 -11.75 3.25 -7.07
N VAL A 225 -11.61 4.40 -7.73
CA VAL A 225 -12.70 5.38 -7.89
C VAL A 225 -13.86 4.78 -8.69
N SER A 226 -13.60 4.00 -9.74
CA SER A 226 -14.65 3.33 -10.51
C SER A 226 -15.44 2.34 -9.65
N VAL A 227 -14.77 1.45 -8.91
CA VAL A 227 -15.47 0.49 -8.04
C VAL A 227 -16.28 1.20 -6.95
N MET A 228 -15.68 2.21 -6.29
CA MET A 228 -16.36 2.95 -5.23
C MET A 228 -17.51 3.81 -5.77
N HIS A 229 -17.41 4.31 -7.00
CA HIS A 229 -18.51 5.00 -7.68
C HIS A 229 -19.70 4.07 -7.90
N ASP A 230 -19.48 2.84 -8.34
CA ASP A 230 -20.54 1.85 -8.58
C ASP A 230 -21.22 1.44 -7.27
N VAL A 231 -20.43 1.18 -6.23
CA VAL A 231 -20.92 0.87 -4.87
C VAL A 231 -21.82 2.00 -4.36
N TYR A 232 -21.36 3.24 -4.47
CA TYR A 232 -22.13 4.42 -4.06
C TYR A 232 -23.41 4.61 -4.88
N SER A 233 -23.33 4.45 -6.21
CA SER A 233 -24.48 4.60 -7.10
C SER A 233 -25.58 3.56 -6.84
N GLN A 234 -25.17 2.38 -6.36
CA GLN A 234 -26.08 1.29 -6.03
C GLN A 234 -26.53 1.31 -4.55
N ASN A 235 -26.09 2.29 -3.75
CA ASN A 235 -26.29 2.34 -2.30
C ASN A 235 -25.94 1.00 -1.61
N SER A 236 -24.90 0.34 -2.10
CA SER A 236 -24.46 -0.97 -1.60
C SER A 236 -23.25 -0.85 -0.68
N SER A 237 -22.95 -1.93 0.02
CA SER A 237 -21.70 -2.08 0.78
C SER A 237 -20.76 -3.03 0.05
N ILE A 238 -19.46 -2.76 0.08
CA ILE A 238 -18.44 -3.65 -0.49
C ILE A 238 -17.56 -4.22 0.61
N THR A 239 -17.04 -5.45 0.44
CA THR A 239 -16.02 -6.03 1.33
C THR A 239 -14.62 -5.79 0.78
N PHE A 240 -13.57 -5.86 1.62
CA PHE A 240 -12.19 -5.73 1.14
C PHE A 240 -11.86 -6.76 0.07
N ALA A 241 -12.35 -8.00 0.22
CA ALA A 241 -12.15 -9.04 -0.77
C ALA A 241 -12.79 -8.70 -2.12
N LYS A 242 -14.02 -8.17 -2.10
CA LYS A 242 -14.74 -7.78 -3.32
C LYS A 242 -14.11 -6.56 -3.98
N LEU A 243 -13.70 -5.57 -3.19
CA LEU A 243 -12.98 -4.38 -3.66
C LEU A 243 -11.71 -4.77 -4.42
N LEU A 244 -10.87 -5.61 -3.82
CA LEU A 244 -9.65 -6.10 -4.46
C LEU A 244 -9.94 -6.89 -5.75
N THR A 245 -10.95 -7.75 -5.72
CA THR A 245 -11.33 -8.56 -6.89
C THR A 245 -11.85 -7.69 -8.05
N ASP A 246 -12.69 -6.69 -7.76
CA ASP A 246 -13.26 -5.80 -8.77
C ASP A 246 -12.22 -4.86 -9.35
N MET A 247 -11.36 -4.29 -8.50
CA MET A 247 -10.23 -3.49 -8.95
C MET A 247 -9.30 -4.33 -9.83
N SER A 248 -9.01 -5.57 -9.44
CA SER A 248 -8.20 -6.49 -10.22
C SER A 248 -8.84 -6.79 -11.58
N ALA A 249 -10.16 -7.02 -11.65
CA ALA A 249 -10.86 -7.24 -12.90
C ALA A 249 -10.75 -6.01 -13.85
N LEU A 250 -10.88 -4.79 -13.33
CA LEU A 250 -10.71 -3.56 -14.11
C LEU A 250 -9.27 -3.38 -14.60
N LEU A 251 -8.28 -3.64 -13.75
CA LEU A 251 -6.86 -3.52 -14.08
C LEU A 251 -6.42 -4.58 -15.09
N VAL A 252 -6.88 -5.84 -14.96
CA VAL A 252 -6.61 -6.93 -15.92
C VAL A 252 -7.25 -6.63 -17.27
N LYS A 253 -8.49 -6.13 -17.29
CA LYS A 253 -9.17 -5.73 -18.53
C LYS A 253 -8.45 -4.58 -19.23
N LYS A 254 -7.92 -3.63 -18.46
CA LYS A 254 -7.23 -2.46 -19.01
C LYS A 254 -5.84 -2.78 -19.52
N ARG A 255 -5.00 -3.55 -18.80
CA ARG A 255 -3.67 -4.05 -19.23
C ARG A 255 -3.05 -4.92 -18.11
N GLY A 256 -2.94 -6.23 -18.33
CA GLY A 256 -2.61 -7.26 -17.32
C GLY A 256 -1.20 -7.29 -16.71
N THR A 257 -0.71 -6.17 -16.17
CA THR A 257 0.62 -6.09 -15.50
C THR A 257 0.57 -5.67 -14.05
N VAL A 258 -0.49 -5.00 -13.59
CA VAL A 258 -0.59 -4.46 -12.22
C VAL A 258 -1.77 -5.09 -11.50
N LEU A 259 -1.52 -5.60 -10.30
CA LEU A 259 -2.56 -6.11 -9.41
C LEU A 259 -2.67 -5.22 -8.18
N PRO A 260 -3.89 -4.97 -7.67
CA PRO A 260 -4.04 -4.19 -6.46
C PRO A 260 -3.58 -5.04 -5.26
N GLU A 261 -2.75 -4.45 -4.41
CA GLU A 261 -2.36 -5.00 -3.12
C GLU A 261 -2.93 -4.14 -2.01
N LEU A 262 -3.39 -4.80 -0.95
CA LEU A 262 -3.82 -4.18 0.28
C LEU A 262 -2.87 -4.62 1.39
N ARG A 263 -2.30 -3.66 2.10
CA ARG A 263 -1.52 -3.94 3.31
C ARG A 263 -2.15 -3.30 4.52
N SER A 264 -1.88 -3.84 5.70
CA SER A 264 -2.45 -3.31 6.93
C SER A 264 -1.48 -3.43 8.11
N SER A 265 -1.59 -2.46 9.01
CA SER A 265 -0.95 -2.45 10.33
C SER A 265 -1.47 -3.55 11.25
N HIS A 266 -2.78 -3.85 11.15
CA HIS A 266 -3.48 -4.84 11.96
C HIS A 266 -4.09 -5.91 11.06
N LYS A 267 -4.35 -7.11 11.60
CA LYS A 267 -5.08 -8.13 10.85
C LYS A 267 -6.50 -7.64 10.56
N VAL A 268 -6.82 -7.50 9.27
CA VAL A 268 -8.14 -7.13 8.77
C VAL A 268 -8.90 -8.39 8.39
N ASN A 269 -10.19 -8.44 8.74
CA ASN A 269 -11.09 -9.43 8.19
C ASN A 269 -11.49 -9.03 6.77
N ILE A 270 -10.96 -9.69 5.75
CA ILE A 270 -11.24 -9.32 4.34
C ILE A 270 -12.71 -9.49 3.93
N GLN A 271 -13.49 -10.25 4.71
CA GLN A 271 -14.94 -10.42 4.49
C GLN A 271 -15.76 -9.34 5.18
N SER A 272 -15.16 -8.50 6.04
CA SER A 272 -15.88 -7.37 6.60
C SER A 272 -16.14 -6.33 5.53
N GLN A 273 -17.26 -5.62 5.68
CA GLN A 273 -17.56 -4.45 4.88
C GLN A 273 -16.41 -3.43 5.02
N VAL A 274 -16.15 -2.73 3.92
CA VAL A 274 -15.32 -1.55 3.89
C VAL A 274 -16.18 -0.40 4.43
N VAL A 275 -16.38 -0.39 5.75
CA VAL A 275 -17.25 0.58 6.43
C VAL A 275 -16.60 1.97 6.48
N ASN A 276 -15.30 2.06 6.18
CA ASN A 276 -14.44 3.18 6.56
C ASN A 276 -13.35 3.49 5.50
N LEU A 277 -13.73 3.64 4.22
CA LEU A 277 -12.89 4.35 3.24
C LEU A 277 -13.15 5.85 3.31
#